data_AF-A0AAW6YGB3-F1
#
_entry.id   AF-A0AAW6YGB3-F1
#
_cell.length_a   1.000
_cell.length_b   1.000
_cell.length_c   1.000
_cell.angle_alpha   90.00
_cell.angle_beta   90.00
_cell.angle_gamma   90.00
#
_symmetry.space_group_name_H-M   'P 1'
#
loop_
_entity.id
_entity.type
_entity.pdbx_description
1 polymer ?
#
loop_
_entity_poly.entity_id
_entity_poly.type
_entity_poly.pdbx_seq_one_letter_code
_entity_poly.pdbx_strand_id
1 'polypeptide(L)'
;ESPRDIFGMDVVPSCNGLEVQIELSSRRFMGLKERRRALAGRTGCGVCGVEQLNDIGKPVQPLPFTQTFDLNKLDDALRHLNDFQPVGQLTGCTHAAA
;
A
#
# COMPACT_ATOMS: atom_id res chain seq x y z
N GLU A 1 -4.63 -7.67 12.12
CA GLU A 1 -3.42 -7.43 11.32
C GLU A 1 -2.65 -6.32 12.03
N SER A 2 -1.34 -6.45 12.23
CA SER A 2 -0.55 -5.45 12.97
C SER A 2 0.79 -5.21 12.27
N PRO A 3 1.31 -3.97 12.24
CA PRO A 3 2.66 -3.69 11.74
C PRO A 3 3.75 -4.52 12.45
N ARG A 4 3.52 -4.92 13.70
CA ARG A 4 4.43 -5.76 14.48
C ARG A 4 4.57 -7.19 13.96
N ASP A 5 3.72 -7.60 13.03
CA ASP A 5 3.85 -8.90 12.37
C ASP A 5 4.93 -8.90 11.27
N ILE A 6 5.50 -7.74 10.92
CA ILE A 6 6.65 -7.60 10.02
C ILE A 6 7.92 -7.56 10.88
N PHE A 7 8.77 -8.57 10.73
CA PHE A 7 10.02 -8.71 11.49
C PHE A 7 11.22 -8.08 10.77
N GLY A 8 11.15 -8.00 9.44
CA GLY A 8 12.22 -7.45 8.61
C GLY A 8 11.72 -7.09 7.22
N MET A 9 12.44 -6.18 6.56
CA MET A 9 12.17 -5.79 5.18
C MET A 9 13.47 -5.38 4.49
N ASP A 10 13.81 -6.07 3.40
CA ASP A 10 14.97 -5.76 2.56
C ASP A 10 14.50 -5.35 1.16
N VAL A 11 15.06 -4.26 0.64
CA VAL A 11 14.76 -3.75 -0.70
C VAL A 11 15.95 -4.05 -1.61
N VAL A 12 15.73 -4.92 -2.59
CA VAL A 12 16.75 -5.40 -3.53
C VAL A 12 16.46 -4.81 -4.92
N PRO A 13 17.35 -3.94 -5.44
CA PRO A 13 17.25 -3.48 -6.82
C PRO A 13 17.44 -4.63 -7.80
N SER A 14 16.61 -4.69 -8.84
CA SER A 14 16.68 -5.69 -9.91
C SER A 14 16.53 -5.02 -11.28
N CYS A 15 16.81 -5.75 -12.35
CA CYS A 15 16.69 -5.22 -13.72
C CYS A 15 15.26 -4.78 -14.09
N ASN A 16 14.24 -5.31 -13.42
CA ASN A 16 12.83 -5.04 -13.72
C ASN A 16 12.12 -4.20 -12.64
N GLY A 17 12.86 -3.63 -11.68
CA GLY A 17 12.30 -2.83 -10.60
C GLY A 17 12.88 -3.17 -9.23
N LEU A 18 12.12 -2.91 -8.17
CA LEU A 18 12.52 -3.21 -6.79
C LEU A 18 11.84 -4.50 -6.32
N GLU A 19 12.64 -5.43 -5.81
CA GLU A 19 12.14 -6.57 -5.04
C GLU A 19 12.12 -6.20 -3.56
N VAL A 20 10.98 -6.38 -2.90
CA VAL A 20 10.83 -6.14 -1.46
C VAL A 20 10.66 -7.47 -0.75
N GLN A 21 11.69 -7.91 -0.04
CA GLN A 21 11.68 -9.14 0.75
C GLN A 21 11.18 -8.80 2.15
N ILE A 22 10.12 -9.46 2.61
CA ILE A 22 9.48 -9.16 3.91
C ILE A 22 9.54 -10.42 4.78
N GLU A 23 10.15 -10.30 5.95
CA GLU A 23 10.10 -11.33 7.00
C GLU A 23 8.83 -11.13 7.83
N LEU A 24 8.01 -12.18 7.92
CA LEU A 24 6.71 -12.15 8.59
C LEU A 24 6.68 -13.09 9.79
N SER A 25 5.85 -12.77 10.77
CA SER A 25 5.50 -13.70 11.84
C SER A 25 4.94 -15.01 11.27
N SER A 26 5.27 -16.15 11.89
CA SER A 26 4.85 -17.48 11.40
C SER A 26 3.33 -17.58 11.22
N ARG A 27 2.55 -16.94 12.10
CA ARG A 27 1.09 -16.87 11.98
C ARG A 27 0.65 -16.17 10.69
N ARG A 28 1.25 -15.02 10.35
CA ARG A 28 0.93 -14.30 9.11
C ARG A 28 1.40 -15.05 7.88
N PHE A 29 2.58 -15.64 7.94
CA PHE A 29 3.10 -16.45 6.85
C PHE A 29 2.19 -17.65 6.55
N MET A 30 1.63 -18.30 7.58
CA MET A 30 0.64 -19.37 7.39
C MET A 30 -0.66 -18.85 6.77
N GLY A 31 -1.21 -17.73 7.24
CA GLY A 31 -2.39 -17.11 6.62
C GLY A 31 -2.15 -16.72 5.16
N LEU A 32 -0.94 -16.27 4.81
CA LEU A 32 -0.56 -16.00 3.41
C LEU A 32 -0.50 -17.30 2.59
N LYS A 33 0.08 -18.38 3.14
CA LYS A 33 0.12 -19.69 2.46
C LYS A 33 -1.27 -20.28 2.21
N GLU A 34 -2.19 -20.14 3.16
CA GLU A 34 -3.59 -20.58 2.99
C GLU A 34 -4.24 -19.87 1.81
N ARG A 35 -4.01 -18.57 1.65
CA ARG A 35 -4.48 -17.79 0.49
C ARG A 35 -3.76 -18.17 -0.81
N ARG A 36 -2.49 -18.58 -0.74
CA ARG A 36 -1.63 -18.90 -1.91
C ARG A 36 -1.89 -20.29 -2.52
N ARG A 37 -2.66 -21.18 -1.86
CA ARG A 37 -3.00 -22.53 -2.40
C ARG A 37 -4.08 -22.53 -3.51
N ALA A 38 -4.30 -21.40 -4.18
CA ALA A 38 -5.09 -21.30 -5.41
C ALA A 38 -4.25 -21.05 -6.69
N LEU A 39 -2.91 -21.08 -6.60
CA LEU A 39 -2.02 -20.76 -7.73
C LEU A 39 -1.66 -21.99 -8.57
N ALA A 40 -2.60 -22.39 -9.42
CA ALA A 40 -2.30 -23.04 -10.70
C ALA A 40 -3.16 -22.39 -11.80
N GLY A 41 -3.04 -21.07 -11.99
CA GLY A 41 -3.73 -20.35 -13.05
C GLY A 41 -3.00 -19.06 -13.41
N ARG A 42 -2.51 -18.93 -14.65
CA ARG A 42 -1.66 -17.84 -15.15
C ARG A 42 -2.39 -16.50 -15.41
N THR A 43 -3.42 -16.14 -14.66
CA THR A 43 -4.24 -14.95 -14.96
C THR A 43 -4.66 -14.20 -13.70
N GLY A 44 -3.74 -13.45 -13.09
CA GLY A 44 -4.09 -12.34 -12.20
C GLY A 44 -4.30 -11.06 -13.01
N CYS A 45 -5.19 -10.17 -12.55
CA CYS A 45 -5.58 -8.92 -13.23
C CYS A 45 -4.41 -7.93 -13.53
N GLY A 46 -3.20 -8.15 -12.99
CA GLY A 46 -2.04 -7.26 -13.16
C GLY A 46 -2.19 -5.89 -12.49
N VAL A 47 -3.42 -5.42 -12.28
CA VAL A 47 -3.76 -4.14 -11.64
C VAL A 47 -4.08 -4.31 -10.15
N CYS A 48 -4.89 -5.31 -9.79
CA CYS A 48 -5.30 -5.54 -8.39
C CYS A 48 -4.72 -6.83 -7.78
N GLY A 49 -3.98 -7.63 -8.54
CA GLY A 49 -3.31 -8.85 -8.05
C GLY A 49 -4.23 -9.96 -7.51
N VAL A 50 -5.54 -9.75 -7.47
CA VAL A 50 -6.52 -10.78 -7.09
C VAL A 50 -6.89 -11.63 -8.30
N GLU A 51 -7.02 -12.93 -8.08
CA GLU A 51 -7.26 -13.93 -9.13
C GLU A 51 -8.75 -14.21 -9.36
N GLN A 52 -9.62 -13.83 -8.40
CA GLN A 52 -11.05 -14.08 -8.47
C GLN A 52 -11.84 -12.80 -8.27
N LEU A 53 -12.90 -12.62 -9.07
CA LEU A 53 -13.85 -11.52 -8.93
C LEU A 53 -14.50 -11.49 -7.54
N ASN A 54 -14.66 -12.64 -6.86
CA ASN A 54 -15.18 -12.70 -5.50
C ASN A 54 -14.21 -12.13 -4.44
N ASP A 55 -12.93 -11.95 -4.76
CA ASP A 55 -11.97 -11.23 -3.91
C ASP A 55 -12.01 -9.71 -4.15
N ILE A 56 -12.72 -9.26 -5.20
CA ILE A 56 -12.98 -7.85 -5.48
C ILE A 56 -14.22 -7.44 -4.68
N GLY A 57 -14.09 -6.42 -3.84
CA GLY A 57 -15.22 -5.84 -3.10
C GLY A 57 -15.49 -6.43 -1.72
N LYS A 58 -14.47 -7.01 -1.05
CA LYS A 58 -14.60 -7.34 0.39
C LYS A 58 -15.01 -6.06 1.15
N PRO A 59 -16.15 -6.06 1.86
CA PRO A 59 -16.60 -4.91 2.61
C PRO A 59 -15.55 -4.60 3.68
N VAL A 60 -14.86 -3.47 3.50
CA VAL A 60 -13.91 -2.97 4.48
C VAL A 60 -14.72 -2.33 5.61
N GLN A 61 -14.47 -2.74 6.85
CA GLN A 61 -15.12 -2.08 7.97
C GLN A 61 -14.65 -0.61 8.03
N PRO A 62 -15.57 0.36 8.07
CA PRO A 62 -15.21 1.76 8.24
C PRO A 62 -14.34 1.91 9.49
N LEU A 63 -13.19 2.56 9.34
CA LEU A 63 -12.36 2.88 10.49
C LEU A 63 -13.08 3.93 11.36
N PRO A 64 -12.94 3.85 12.69
CA PRO A 64 -13.47 4.88 13.56
C PRO A 64 -12.80 6.22 13.23
N PHE A 65 -13.56 7.32 13.35
CA PHE A 65 -13.00 8.66 13.22
C PHE A 65 -12.16 8.97 14.46
N THR A 66 -10.86 8.68 14.40
CA THR A 66 -9.94 8.76 15.54
C THR A 66 -9.13 10.05 15.58
N GLN A 67 -9.22 10.87 14.55
CA GLN A 67 -8.36 12.04 14.37
C GLN A 67 -9.21 13.27 14.06
N THR A 68 -8.95 14.35 14.78
CA THR A 68 -9.49 15.68 14.49
C THR A 68 -8.33 16.59 14.17
N PHE A 69 -8.57 17.60 13.34
CA PHE A 69 -7.61 18.66 13.09
C PHE A 69 -8.32 20.01 13.07
N ASP A 70 -7.57 21.06 13.37
CA ASP A 70 -8.05 22.43 13.33
C ASP A 70 -8.23 22.85 11.86
N LEU A 71 -9.47 23.14 11.46
CA LEU A 71 -9.80 23.54 10.09
C LEU A 71 -9.07 24.82 9.67
N ASN A 72 -8.67 25.68 10.61
CA ASN A 72 -7.88 26.87 10.29
C ASN A 72 -6.50 26.52 9.69
N LYS A 73 -6.03 25.28 9.84
CA LYS A 73 -4.77 24.81 9.27
C LYS A 73 -4.90 24.22 7.86
N LEU A 74 -6.12 24.05 7.35
CA LEU A 74 -6.37 23.35 6.09
C LEU A 74 -5.68 24.03 4.91
N ASP A 75 -5.89 25.33 4.74
CA ASP A 75 -5.37 26.08 3.59
C ASP A 75 -3.83 26.15 3.59
N ASP A 76 -3.24 26.28 4.78
CA ASP A 76 -1.79 26.29 4.95
C ASP A 76 -1.20 24.90 4.66
N ALA A 77 -1.82 23.83 5.17
CA ALA A 77 -1.36 22.46 4.94
C ALA A 77 -1.43 22.07 3.46
N LEU A 78 -2.53 22.42 2.76
CA LEU A 78 -2.69 22.15 1.34
C LEU A 78 -1.66 22.90 0.49
N ARG A 79 -1.33 24.16 0.83
CA ARG A 79 -0.28 24.91 0.15
C ARG A 79 1.10 24.29 0.37
N HIS A 80 1.39 23.87 1.59
CA HIS A 80 2.68 23.29 1.96
C HIS A 80 2.97 21.97 1.25
N LEU A 81 1.94 21.20 0.84
CA LEU A 81 2.13 19.99 0.03
C LEU A 81 2.89 20.28 -1.28
N ASN A 82 2.69 21.44 -1.89
CA ASN A 82 3.39 21.81 -3.12
C ASN A 82 4.90 21.88 -2.94
N ASP A 83 5.37 22.27 -1.76
CA ASP A 83 6.80 22.39 -1.44
C ASP A 83 7.49 21.02 -1.42
N PHE A 84 6.72 19.95 -1.19
CA PHE A 84 7.17 18.56 -1.22
C PHE A 84 6.95 17.86 -2.58
N GLN A 85 6.60 18.61 -3.62
CA GLN A 85 6.41 18.11 -4.99
C GLN A 85 7.45 18.67 -5.98
N PRO A 86 8.77 18.58 -5.75
CA PRO A 86 9.76 19.20 -6.64
C PRO A 86 9.68 18.66 -8.08
N VAL A 87 9.44 17.36 -8.26
CA VAL A 87 9.21 16.76 -9.58
C VAL A 87 7.89 17.25 -10.19
N GLY A 88 6.84 17.40 -9.38
CA GLY A 88 5.55 17.94 -9.82
C GLY A 88 5.66 19.41 -10.26
N GLN A 89 6.45 20.23 -9.57
CA GLN A 89 6.73 21.63 -9.96
C GLN A 89 7.45 21.72 -11.31
N LEU A 90 8.35 20.78 -11.59
CA LEU A 90 9.10 20.72 -12.85
C LEU A 90 8.28 20.16 -14.01
N THR A 91 7.39 19.19 -13.75
CA THR A 91 6.79 18.35 -14.80
C THR A 91 5.27 18.45 -14.91
N GLY A 92 4.58 18.92 -13.85
CA GLY A 92 3.13 18.85 -13.73
C GLY A 92 2.56 17.44 -13.56
N CYS A 93 3.42 16.41 -13.48
CA CYS A 93 3.01 15.00 -13.62
C CYS A 93 3.23 14.16 -12.35
N THR A 94 3.42 14.76 -11.18
CA THR A 94 3.66 14.03 -9.92
C THR A 94 2.97 14.73 -8.77
N HIS A 95 2.39 13.93 -7.85
CA HIS A 95 1.71 14.42 -6.67
C HIS A 95 2.33 13.86 -5.38
N ALA A 96 2.27 14.63 -4.29
CA ALA A 96 2.59 14.21 -2.94
C ALA A 96 1.32 13.76 -2.21
N ALA A 97 1.48 12.87 -1.25
CA ALA A 97 0.44 12.46 -0.31
C ALA A 97 1.03 12.46 1.10
N ALA A 98 0.25 12.91 2.08
CA ALA A 98 0.64 13.04 3.49
C ALA A 98 -0.51 12.64 4.42
#